data_AF-A0A2P4X6I1-F1
#
_entry.id   AF-A0A2P4X6I1-F1
#
_cell.length_a   1.000
_cell.length_b   1.000
_cell.length_c   1.000
_cell.angle_alpha   90.00
_cell.angle_beta   90.00
_cell.angle_gamma   90.00
#
_symmetry.space_group_name_H-M   'P 1'
#
loop_
_entity.id
_entity.type
_entity.pdbx_description
1 polymer ?
#
loop_
_entity_poly.entity_id
_entity_poly.type
_entity_poly.pdbx_seq_one_letter_code
_entity_poly.pdbx_strand_id
1 'polypeptide(L)'
;MRGDSKTQDEEDSEEVAELAGMAGLSTMKMKRTPPQEQSEFWNKTRASILKRGWGFVVDHAYTFRLTGATKENVGLKMVQIESAICDRWLSCEQASKIIACMPATFHARPETARILFSRLIDIDNFYRIYDVMSKPEQNALSRMLGWLNIMNPMVPERVYALNLSVYDEREMTKVLVELAIGEPGENWLNQSFTLVQGEPGIPGWKLPSRWEKEDNKEGGVNRAGFLGLEYYSGQDQGCAPVLSLRKSLMKRVLCGTRLYCL
;
A
#
# COMPACT_ATOMS: atom_id res chain seq x y z
N MET A 1 -58.40 58.23 44.39
CA MET A 1 -57.12 57.49 44.43
C MET A 1 -57.09 56.61 43.18
N ARG A 2 -56.23 56.98 42.22
CA ARG A 2 -56.00 56.30 40.93
C ARG A 2 -54.60 55.68 40.98
N GLY A 3 -54.41 54.52 40.35
CA GLY A 3 -53.10 54.05 39.89
C GLY A 3 -52.89 52.53 39.97
N ASP A 4 -52.81 51.89 38.81
CA ASP A 4 -52.52 50.48 38.50
C ASP A 4 -51.19 49.93 39.05
N SER A 5 -51.05 48.59 39.17
CA SER A 5 -50.31 47.76 38.19
C SER A 5 -49.79 46.42 38.73
N LYS A 6 -49.82 45.41 37.85
CA LYS A 6 -48.97 44.21 37.74
C LYS A 6 -49.18 43.04 38.71
N THR A 7 -49.89 42.02 38.21
CA THR A 7 -49.52 40.58 38.31
C THR A 7 -50.51 39.78 37.48
N GLN A 8 -50.27 39.71 36.17
CA GLN A 8 -51.04 38.88 35.25
C GLN A 8 -50.16 38.65 34.02
N ASP A 9 -49.04 37.96 34.22
CA ASP A 9 -48.19 37.34 33.19
C ASP A 9 -47.30 36.33 33.94
N GLU A 10 -47.22 35.11 33.41
CA GLU A 10 -46.40 33.96 33.86
C GLU A 10 -47.07 32.88 34.75
N GLU A 11 -48.41 32.78 34.72
CA GLU A 11 -49.15 31.53 34.97
C GLU A 11 -48.86 30.43 33.91
N ASP A 12 -48.04 30.72 32.89
CA ASP A 12 -47.54 29.74 31.89
C ASP A 12 -46.28 28.97 32.33
N SER A 13 -45.84 29.12 33.58
CA SER A 13 -44.62 28.48 34.11
C SER A 13 -44.86 27.20 34.91
N GLU A 14 -46.10 26.88 35.27
CA GLU A 14 -46.45 25.65 36.01
C GLU A 14 -46.76 24.44 35.12
N GLU A 15 -47.01 24.61 33.81
CA GLU A 15 -47.31 23.49 32.89
C GLU A 15 -46.06 22.92 32.18
N VAL A 16 -44.89 23.55 32.33
CA VAL A 16 -43.62 23.10 31.72
C VAL A 16 -42.74 22.30 32.71
N ALA A 17 -43.11 22.26 33.99
CA ALA A 17 -42.32 21.58 35.02
C ALA A 17 -42.72 20.11 35.29
N GLU A 18 -43.89 19.66 34.81
CA GLU A 18 -44.44 18.33 35.16
C GLU A 18 -44.35 17.26 34.05
N LEU A 19 -43.64 17.55 32.96
CA LEU A 19 -43.28 16.57 31.91
C LEU A 19 -41.77 16.25 31.86
N ALA A 20 -40.97 16.82 32.77
CA ALA A 20 -39.54 16.53 32.93
C ALA A 20 -39.27 15.36 33.91
N GLY A 21 -40.30 14.60 34.27
CA GLY A 21 -40.25 13.54 35.28
C GLY A 21 -40.31 12.12 34.73
N MET A 22 -39.85 11.83 33.50
CA MET A 22 -39.81 10.42 33.02
C MET A 22 -38.88 10.14 31.83
N ALA A 23 -37.69 10.76 31.77
CA ALA A 23 -36.66 10.46 30.76
C ALA A 23 -35.40 9.84 31.38
N GLY A 24 -35.58 8.75 32.14
CA GLY A 24 -34.50 7.89 32.65
C GLY A 24 -34.27 6.65 31.79
N LEU A 25 -34.27 6.77 30.45
CA LEU A 25 -33.84 5.67 29.58
C LEU A 25 -32.32 5.62 29.56
N SER A 26 -31.77 4.76 30.42
CA SER A 26 -30.40 4.26 30.32
C SER A 26 -30.17 3.72 28.92
N THR A 27 -29.49 4.50 28.07
CA THR A 27 -28.93 3.99 26.81
C THR A 27 -27.74 3.11 27.17
N MET A 28 -28.05 1.85 27.49
CA MET A 28 -27.04 0.79 27.51
C MET A 28 -26.38 0.77 26.13
N LYS A 29 -25.16 1.29 26.03
CA LYS A 29 -24.25 1.02 24.92
C LYS A 29 -24.06 -0.49 24.85
N MET A 30 -24.82 -1.16 23.98
CA MET A 30 -24.52 -2.52 23.58
C MET A 30 -23.17 -2.50 22.86
N LYS A 31 -22.10 -2.73 23.63
CA LYS A 31 -20.83 -3.21 23.09
C LYS A 31 -21.18 -4.46 22.29
N ARG A 32 -21.06 -4.40 20.97
CA ARG A 32 -21.05 -5.59 20.12
C ARG A 32 -19.80 -6.39 20.48
N THR A 33 -19.93 -7.24 21.49
CA THR A 33 -18.91 -8.23 21.84
C THR A 33 -18.89 -9.23 20.68
N PRO A 34 -17.72 -9.52 20.07
CA PRO A 34 -17.65 -10.61 19.11
C PRO A 34 -18.12 -11.90 19.79
N PRO A 35 -18.70 -12.87 19.04
CA PRO A 35 -19.18 -14.13 19.62
C PRO A 35 -18.12 -14.70 20.55
N GLN A 36 -18.49 -15.00 21.80
CA GLN A 36 -17.57 -15.36 22.89
C GLN A 36 -16.62 -16.50 22.48
N GLU A 37 -17.11 -17.42 21.64
CA GLU A 37 -16.35 -18.51 21.02
C GLU A 37 -15.21 -18.02 20.12
N GLN A 38 -15.42 -16.97 19.31
CA GLN A 38 -14.36 -16.40 18.48
C GLN A 38 -13.29 -15.72 19.33
N SER A 39 -13.69 -14.99 20.39
CA SER A 39 -12.73 -14.34 21.30
C SER A 39 -11.87 -15.36 22.04
N GLU A 40 -12.49 -16.44 22.55
CA GLU A 40 -11.77 -17.54 23.21
C GLU A 40 -10.86 -18.30 22.24
N PHE A 41 -11.30 -18.55 21.01
CA PHE A 41 -10.49 -19.15 19.97
C PHE A 41 -9.24 -18.32 19.69
N TRP A 42 -9.39 -17.00 19.53
CA TRP A 42 -8.25 -16.10 19.30
C TRP A 42 -7.32 -16.02 20.52
N ASN A 43 -7.85 -16.03 21.74
CA ASN A 43 -7.05 -16.01 22.96
C ASN A 43 -6.27 -17.32 23.15
N LYS A 44 -6.89 -18.48 22.92
CA LYS A 44 -6.23 -19.80 22.93
C LYS A 44 -5.16 -19.90 21.84
N THR A 45 -5.48 -19.39 20.65
CA THR A 45 -4.53 -19.34 19.52
C THR A 45 -3.33 -18.45 19.87
N ARG A 46 -3.56 -17.26 20.42
CA ARG A 46 -2.49 -16.33 20.84
C ARG A 46 -1.61 -16.93 21.93
N ALA A 47 -2.20 -17.57 22.96
CA ALA A 47 -1.46 -18.27 24.01
C ALA A 47 -0.65 -19.46 23.48
N SER A 48 -1.20 -20.20 22.52
CA SER A 48 -0.52 -21.30 21.83
C SER A 48 0.68 -20.81 21.00
N ILE A 49 0.51 -19.70 20.27
CA ILE A 49 1.58 -19.09 19.46
C ILE A 49 2.72 -18.57 20.34
N LEU A 50 2.39 -17.90 21.46
CA LEU A 50 3.39 -17.45 22.44
C LEU A 50 4.20 -18.62 23.04
N LYS A 51 3.56 -19.77 23.23
CA LYS A 51 4.19 -20.96 23.83
C LYS A 51 4.97 -21.82 22.83
N ARG A 52 4.54 -21.86 21.56
CA ARG A 52 5.09 -22.75 20.51
C ARG A 52 6.01 -22.02 19.53
N GLY A 53 6.09 -20.69 19.60
CA GLY A 53 6.93 -19.87 18.75
C GLY A 53 6.40 -19.72 17.32
N TRP A 54 7.14 -18.96 16.50
CA TRP A 54 6.75 -18.64 15.13
C TRP A 54 6.78 -19.84 14.18
N GLY A 55 7.58 -20.88 14.45
CA GLY A 55 7.62 -22.10 13.62
C GLY A 55 6.26 -22.80 13.54
N PHE A 56 5.56 -22.92 14.68
CA PHE A 56 4.21 -23.51 14.73
C PHE A 56 3.20 -22.77 13.84
N VAL A 57 3.26 -21.44 13.78
CA VAL A 57 2.37 -20.61 12.94
C VAL A 57 2.62 -20.89 11.46
N VAL A 58 3.88 -21.04 11.07
CA VAL A 58 4.26 -21.36 9.70
C VAL A 58 3.74 -22.75 9.31
N ASP A 59 3.93 -23.75 10.18
CA ASP A 59 3.47 -25.12 9.93
C ASP A 59 1.94 -25.23 9.85
N HIS A 60 1.21 -24.32 10.52
CA HIS A 60 -0.25 -24.28 10.55
C HIS A 60 -0.84 -23.15 9.68
N ALA A 61 -0.05 -22.55 8.79
CA ALA A 61 -0.49 -21.45 7.92
C ALA A 61 -1.74 -21.80 7.10
N TYR A 62 -1.92 -23.09 6.77
CA TYR A 62 -3.11 -23.60 6.08
C TYR A 62 -4.42 -23.34 6.85
N THR A 63 -4.38 -23.30 8.19
CA THR A 63 -5.56 -23.02 9.05
C THR A 63 -6.02 -21.58 8.93
N PHE A 64 -5.10 -20.68 8.55
CA PHE A 64 -5.38 -19.26 8.37
C PHE A 64 -5.79 -18.91 6.92
N ARG A 65 -5.74 -19.88 5.99
CA ARG A 65 -6.23 -19.68 4.62
C ARG A 65 -7.76 -19.63 4.61
N LEU A 66 -8.29 -18.63 3.93
CA LEU A 66 -9.72 -18.56 3.64
C LEU A 66 -10.08 -19.56 2.53
N THR A 67 -10.63 -20.73 2.90
CA THR A 67 -11.23 -21.69 1.95
C THR A 67 -12.65 -21.26 1.59
N GLY A 68 -13.03 -21.25 0.31
CA GLY A 68 -14.36 -20.82 -0.12
C GLY A 68 -14.59 -19.31 0.05
N ALA A 69 -13.58 -18.51 -0.27
CA ALA A 69 -13.59 -17.07 -0.06
C ALA A 69 -14.73 -16.38 -0.83
N THR A 70 -15.64 -15.74 -0.10
CA THR A 70 -16.56 -14.73 -0.65
C THR A 70 -15.94 -13.34 -0.52
N LYS A 71 -16.45 -12.37 -1.27
CA LYS A 71 -15.98 -10.98 -1.21
C LYS A 71 -16.13 -10.41 0.22
N GLU A 72 -17.21 -10.75 0.90
CA GLU A 72 -17.54 -10.31 2.25
C GLU A 72 -16.56 -10.89 3.28
N ASN A 73 -16.28 -12.20 3.20
CA ASN A 73 -15.35 -12.87 4.12
C ASN A 73 -13.92 -12.34 3.95
N VAL A 74 -13.51 -12.06 2.71
CA VAL A 74 -12.22 -11.41 2.42
C VAL A 74 -12.17 -10.00 3.02
N GLY A 75 -13.23 -9.20 2.82
CA GLY A 75 -13.36 -7.87 3.40
C GLY A 75 -13.26 -7.89 4.94
N LEU A 76 -14.01 -8.76 5.60
CA LEU A 76 -13.97 -8.92 7.06
C LEU A 76 -12.58 -9.31 7.55
N LYS A 77 -11.89 -10.21 6.83
CA LYS A 77 -10.52 -10.62 7.18
C LYS A 77 -9.53 -9.46 7.07
N MET A 78 -9.63 -8.63 6.04
CA MET A 78 -8.78 -7.45 5.89
C MET A 78 -8.96 -6.46 7.04
N VAL A 79 -10.21 -6.19 7.45
CA VAL A 79 -10.52 -5.34 8.62
C VAL A 79 -9.94 -5.93 9.92
N GLN A 80 -10.02 -7.25 10.08
CA GLN A 80 -9.41 -7.94 11.23
C GLN A 80 -7.89 -7.82 11.22
N ILE A 81 -7.25 -7.95 10.06
CA ILE A 81 -5.79 -7.77 9.91
C ILE A 81 -5.41 -6.34 10.30
N GLU A 82 -6.06 -5.33 9.72
CA GLU A 82 -5.81 -3.92 10.00
C GLU A 82 -5.97 -3.59 11.49
N SER A 83 -7.04 -4.10 12.11
CA SER A 83 -7.28 -3.93 13.55
C SER A 83 -6.22 -4.64 14.41
N ALA A 84 -5.70 -5.79 13.96
CA ALA A 84 -4.73 -6.57 14.70
C ALA A 84 -3.30 -6.02 14.58
N ILE A 85 -2.99 -5.25 13.53
CA ILE A 85 -1.65 -4.69 13.26
C ILE A 85 -1.54 -3.20 13.59
N CYS A 86 -2.62 -2.56 14.06
CA CYS A 86 -2.67 -1.11 14.29
C CYS A 86 -1.64 -0.58 15.31
N ASP A 87 -1.20 -1.41 16.24
CA ASP A 87 -0.22 -1.12 17.28
C ASP A 87 1.08 -1.95 17.13
N ARG A 88 1.28 -2.59 15.97
CA ARG A 88 2.42 -3.48 15.73
C ARG A 88 3.22 -3.06 14.51
N TRP A 89 4.52 -3.32 14.62
CA TRP A 89 5.49 -3.19 13.54
C TRP A 89 5.90 -4.58 13.07
N LEU A 90 6.08 -4.74 11.76
CA LEU A 90 6.36 -6.02 11.12
C LEU A 90 7.57 -5.89 10.20
N SER A 91 8.36 -6.96 10.09
CA SER A 91 9.28 -7.10 8.96
C SER A 91 8.53 -7.50 7.68
N CYS A 92 9.13 -7.25 6.52
CA CYS A 92 8.62 -7.68 5.22
C CYS A 92 8.49 -9.21 5.16
N GLU A 93 9.36 -9.94 5.86
CA GLU A 93 9.24 -11.40 5.99
C GLU A 93 8.01 -11.82 6.81
N GLN A 94 7.68 -11.10 7.89
CA GLN A 94 6.46 -11.38 8.65
C GLN A 94 5.20 -11.00 7.84
N ALA A 95 5.23 -9.86 7.17
CA ALA A 95 4.14 -9.40 6.33
C ALA A 95 3.87 -10.36 5.16
N SER A 96 4.92 -10.90 4.51
CA SER A 96 4.77 -11.86 3.40
C SER A 96 4.02 -13.13 3.83
N LYS A 97 4.25 -13.61 5.06
CA LYS A 97 3.53 -14.77 5.64
C LYS A 97 2.04 -14.46 5.84
N ILE A 98 1.69 -13.25 6.26
CA ILE A 98 0.28 -12.81 6.39
C ILE A 98 -0.38 -12.75 5.01
N ILE A 99 0.29 -12.12 4.04
CA ILE A 99 -0.20 -11.98 2.66
C ILE A 99 -0.40 -13.37 2.01
N ALA A 100 0.49 -14.32 2.25
CA ALA A 100 0.38 -15.68 1.73
C ALA A 100 -0.85 -16.46 2.25
N CYS A 101 -1.45 -16.02 3.36
CA CYS A 101 -2.70 -16.61 3.87
C CYS A 101 -3.95 -16.07 3.16
N MET A 102 -3.83 -14.98 2.40
CA MET A 102 -4.95 -14.36 1.71
C MET A 102 -5.18 -15.00 0.32
N PRO A 103 -6.44 -15.14 -0.12
CA PRO A 103 -6.74 -15.69 -1.45
C PRO A 103 -6.25 -14.75 -2.55
N ALA A 104 -5.91 -15.30 -3.71
CA ALA A 104 -5.54 -14.49 -4.89
C ALA A 104 -6.76 -13.78 -5.53
N THR A 105 -7.97 -14.24 -5.22
CA THR A 105 -9.21 -13.62 -5.70
C THR A 105 -9.49 -12.28 -5.00
N PHE A 106 -10.32 -11.45 -5.64
CA PHE A 106 -10.75 -10.15 -5.09
C PHE A 106 -9.62 -9.18 -4.73
N HIS A 107 -8.43 -9.33 -5.36
CA HIS A 107 -7.24 -8.53 -5.06
C HIS A 107 -6.80 -8.57 -3.58
N ALA A 108 -7.16 -9.64 -2.84
CA ALA A 108 -6.97 -9.66 -1.38
C ALA A 108 -5.49 -9.57 -0.99
N ARG A 109 -4.59 -10.21 -1.74
CA ARG A 109 -3.14 -10.17 -1.50
C ARG A 109 -2.55 -8.76 -1.70
N PRO A 110 -2.74 -8.08 -2.85
CA PRO A 110 -2.36 -6.67 -3.03
C PRO A 110 -2.95 -5.72 -1.98
N GLU A 111 -4.25 -5.84 -1.66
CA GLU A 111 -4.91 -4.98 -0.66
C GLU A 111 -4.33 -5.20 0.74
N THR A 112 -4.06 -6.46 1.10
CA THR A 112 -3.40 -6.78 2.37
C THR A 112 -1.98 -6.21 2.42
N ALA A 113 -1.22 -6.29 1.32
CA ALA A 113 0.10 -5.66 1.24
C ALA A 113 0.00 -4.13 1.44
N ARG A 114 -0.99 -3.49 0.84
CA ARG A 114 -1.27 -2.05 1.02
C ARG A 114 -1.59 -1.70 2.49
N ILE A 115 -2.44 -2.50 3.16
CA ILE A 115 -2.78 -2.31 4.57
C ILE A 115 -1.54 -2.43 5.47
N LEU A 116 -0.69 -3.43 5.20
CA LEU A 116 0.51 -3.70 6.01
C LEU A 116 1.65 -2.71 5.75
N PHE A 117 1.67 -2.05 4.58
CA PHE A 117 2.78 -1.22 4.10
C PHE A 117 3.25 -0.17 5.12
N SER A 118 2.32 0.53 5.78
CA SER A 118 2.65 1.57 6.77
C SER A 118 3.22 1.04 8.09
N ARG A 119 3.25 -0.28 8.28
CA ARG A 119 3.75 -0.96 9.49
C ARG A 119 5.05 -1.72 9.25
N LEU A 120 5.67 -1.55 8.08
CA LEU A 120 6.91 -2.24 7.73
C LEU A 120 8.12 -1.49 8.30
N ILE A 121 9.02 -2.22 8.97
CA ILE A 121 10.26 -1.66 9.54
C ILE A 121 11.43 -1.67 8.56
N ASP A 122 11.42 -2.59 7.61
CA ASP A 122 12.47 -2.91 6.63
C ASP A 122 11.94 -2.75 5.20
N ILE A 123 11.38 -1.58 4.92
CA ILE A 123 10.71 -1.25 3.64
C ILE A 123 11.61 -1.47 2.41
N ASP A 124 12.93 -1.40 2.57
CA ASP A 124 13.92 -1.70 1.53
C ASP A 124 13.80 -3.14 1.02
N ASN A 125 13.22 -4.05 1.80
CA ASN A 125 12.95 -5.44 1.44
C ASN A 125 11.55 -5.69 0.87
N PHE A 126 10.72 -4.65 0.70
CA PHE A 126 9.36 -4.78 0.17
C PHE A 126 9.31 -5.41 -1.22
N TYR A 127 10.37 -5.23 -2.02
CA TYR A 127 10.51 -5.85 -3.33
C TYR A 127 10.32 -7.38 -3.30
N ARG A 128 10.70 -8.05 -2.20
CA ARG A 128 10.51 -9.50 -2.03
C ARG A 128 9.03 -9.89 -1.95
N ILE A 129 8.19 -9.02 -1.38
CA ILE A 129 6.74 -9.21 -1.35
C ILE A 129 6.18 -9.01 -2.76
N TYR A 130 6.62 -7.94 -3.44
CA TYR A 130 6.17 -7.60 -4.79
C TYR A 130 6.51 -8.70 -5.81
N ASP A 131 7.74 -9.21 -5.79
CA ASP A 131 8.25 -10.16 -6.80
C ASP A 131 7.59 -11.56 -6.69
N VAL A 132 7.02 -11.91 -5.53
CA VAL A 132 6.28 -13.17 -5.31
C VAL A 132 4.81 -13.08 -5.77
N MET A 133 4.32 -11.88 -6.07
CA MET A 133 2.97 -11.69 -6.61
C MET A 133 2.90 -12.00 -8.11
N SER A 134 1.72 -12.40 -8.58
CA SER A 134 1.46 -12.54 -10.02
C SER A 134 1.44 -11.17 -10.72
N LYS A 135 1.65 -11.12 -12.03
CA LYS A 135 1.65 -9.86 -12.81
C LYS A 135 0.39 -9.00 -12.60
N PRO A 136 -0.85 -9.56 -12.57
CA PRO A 136 -2.04 -8.76 -12.28
C PRO A 136 -2.04 -8.16 -10.86
N GLU A 137 -1.54 -8.91 -9.88
CA GLU A 137 -1.41 -8.45 -8.50
C GLU A 137 -0.34 -7.35 -8.38
N GLN A 138 0.81 -7.53 -9.03
CA GLN A 138 1.88 -6.52 -9.11
C GLN A 138 1.38 -5.20 -9.71
N ASN A 139 0.62 -5.27 -10.80
CA ASN A 139 0.01 -4.09 -11.43
C ASN A 139 -1.03 -3.39 -10.55
N ALA A 140 -1.84 -4.16 -9.81
CA ALA A 140 -2.77 -3.58 -8.86
C ALA A 140 -2.03 -2.90 -7.70
N LEU A 141 -0.99 -3.57 -7.17
CA LEU A 141 -0.21 -3.08 -6.04
C LEU A 141 0.58 -1.81 -6.37
N SER A 142 1.24 -1.75 -7.52
CA SER A 142 1.99 -0.55 -7.94
C SER A 142 1.08 0.65 -8.15
N ARG A 143 -0.13 0.48 -8.67
CA ARG A 143 -1.13 1.55 -8.78
C ARG A 143 -1.67 2.02 -7.44
N MET A 144 -1.82 1.10 -6.47
CA MET A 144 -2.33 1.43 -5.14
C MET A 144 -1.30 2.15 -4.27
N LEU A 145 -0.04 1.72 -4.31
CA LEU A 145 1.02 2.28 -3.47
C LEU A 145 1.84 3.36 -4.17
N GLY A 146 1.92 3.38 -5.49
CA GLY A 146 2.86 4.21 -6.25
C GLY A 146 4.25 3.59 -6.30
N TRP A 147 4.94 3.80 -7.42
CA TRP A 147 6.27 3.26 -7.67
C TRP A 147 7.32 3.86 -6.75
N LEU A 148 7.29 5.17 -6.48
CA LEU A 148 8.31 5.79 -5.62
C LEU A 148 8.25 5.27 -4.18
N ASN A 149 7.12 4.71 -3.75
CA ASN A 149 6.97 4.11 -2.43
C ASN A 149 7.56 2.70 -2.36
N ILE A 150 7.40 1.89 -3.42
CA ILE A 150 7.74 0.45 -3.40
C ILE A 150 9.05 0.11 -4.12
N MET A 151 9.60 1.04 -4.91
CA MET A 151 10.81 0.83 -5.69
C MET A 151 12.05 0.85 -4.82
N ASN A 152 12.95 -0.11 -5.05
CA ASN A 152 14.30 -0.12 -4.52
C ASN A 152 15.33 -0.03 -5.67
N PRO A 153 15.99 1.14 -5.88
CA PRO A 153 17.04 1.33 -6.89
C PRO A 153 18.23 0.36 -6.79
N MET A 154 18.44 -0.31 -5.66
CA MET A 154 19.47 -1.35 -5.53
C MET A 154 19.13 -2.61 -6.33
N VAL A 155 17.83 -2.85 -6.58
CA VAL A 155 17.30 -4.02 -7.28
C VAL A 155 16.24 -3.60 -8.31
N PRO A 156 16.57 -2.82 -9.34
CA PRO A 156 15.64 -2.27 -10.32
C PRO A 156 15.09 -3.28 -11.33
N GLU A 157 15.54 -4.53 -11.32
CA GLU A 157 15.25 -5.50 -12.38
C GLU A 157 13.78 -5.96 -12.38
N ARG A 158 12.92 -5.29 -13.17
CA ARG A 158 11.48 -5.56 -13.31
C ARG A 158 10.94 -5.12 -14.66
N VAL A 159 9.72 -5.59 -14.97
CA VAL A 159 8.89 -5.02 -16.03
C VAL A 159 8.12 -3.83 -15.48
N TYR A 160 8.29 -2.68 -16.12
CA TYR A 160 7.61 -1.43 -15.81
C TYR A 160 6.60 -1.10 -16.91
N ALA A 161 5.38 -0.74 -16.50
CA ALA A 161 4.35 -0.18 -17.35
C ALA A 161 3.90 1.15 -16.72
N LEU A 162 4.40 2.25 -17.27
CA LEU A 162 4.33 3.59 -16.69
C LEU A 162 3.48 4.52 -17.54
N ASN A 163 2.50 5.17 -16.93
CA ASN A 163 1.75 6.29 -17.48
C ASN A 163 2.42 7.60 -17.08
N LEU A 164 3.08 8.25 -18.04
CA LEU A 164 3.85 9.47 -17.82
C LEU A 164 3.00 10.69 -17.46
N SER A 165 1.67 10.58 -17.55
CA SER A 165 0.74 11.59 -17.05
C SER A 165 0.69 11.60 -15.52
N VAL A 166 0.93 10.45 -14.88
CA VAL A 166 0.99 10.31 -13.42
C VAL A 166 2.35 10.82 -12.94
N TYR A 167 2.34 11.72 -11.95
CA TYR A 167 3.57 12.34 -11.45
C TYR A 167 4.55 11.32 -10.88
N ASP A 168 4.07 10.43 -10.01
CA ASP A 168 4.87 9.36 -9.41
C ASP A 168 5.56 8.48 -10.46
N GLU A 169 4.81 8.04 -11.49
CA GLU A 169 5.32 7.16 -12.55
C GLU A 169 6.31 7.89 -13.48
N ARG A 170 6.12 9.19 -13.68
CA ARG A 170 7.07 10.03 -14.43
C ARG A 170 8.37 10.26 -13.65
N GLU A 171 8.30 10.47 -12.35
CA GLU A 171 9.49 10.53 -11.50
C GLU A 171 10.23 9.19 -11.45
N MET A 172 9.49 8.09 -11.37
CA MET A 172 10.05 6.75 -11.49
C MET A 172 10.76 6.57 -12.85
N THR A 173 10.17 7.05 -13.93
CA THR A 173 10.81 7.03 -15.26
C THR A 173 12.15 7.73 -15.24
N LYS A 174 12.26 8.91 -14.62
CA LYS A 174 13.55 9.62 -14.48
C LYS A 174 14.58 8.80 -13.71
N VAL A 175 14.18 8.08 -12.66
CA VAL A 175 15.08 7.18 -11.93
C VAL A 175 15.61 6.08 -12.85
N LEU A 176 14.73 5.46 -13.66
CA LEU A 176 15.11 4.43 -14.62
C LEU A 176 16.02 4.96 -15.74
N VAL A 177 15.81 6.20 -16.17
CA VAL A 177 16.65 6.88 -17.16
C VAL A 177 18.05 7.14 -16.58
N GLU A 178 18.16 7.70 -15.37
CA GLU A 178 19.45 7.90 -14.70
C GLU A 178 20.22 6.59 -14.53
N LEU A 179 19.52 5.50 -14.16
CA LEU A 179 20.12 4.18 -14.10
C LEU A 179 20.62 3.71 -15.48
N ALA A 180 19.81 3.82 -16.53
CA ALA A 180 20.19 3.36 -17.88
C ALA A 180 21.33 4.17 -18.53
N ILE A 181 21.49 5.44 -18.17
CA ILE A 181 22.61 6.26 -18.66
C ILE A 181 23.89 5.96 -17.87
N GLY A 182 23.76 5.75 -16.56
CA GLY A 182 24.90 5.60 -15.68
C GLY A 182 25.43 4.17 -15.56
N GLU A 183 24.62 3.16 -15.88
CA GLU A 183 25.05 1.77 -15.96
C GLU A 183 25.53 1.43 -17.39
N PRO A 184 26.60 0.64 -17.56
CA PRO A 184 27.03 0.19 -18.87
C PRO A 184 25.99 -0.77 -19.48
N GLY A 185 25.99 -0.86 -20.82
CA GLY A 185 25.17 -1.79 -21.61
C GLY A 185 23.80 -1.23 -22.02
N GLU A 186 22.95 -2.08 -22.60
CA GLU A 186 21.54 -1.75 -22.90
C GLU A 186 20.66 -2.22 -21.73
N ASN A 187 20.34 -1.30 -20.82
CA ASN A 187 19.58 -1.67 -19.61
C ASN A 187 18.05 -1.73 -19.81
N TRP A 188 17.52 -1.22 -20.92
CA TRP A 188 16.10 -1.22 -21.22
C TRP A 188 15.77 -2.24 -22.30
N LEU A 189 15.35 -3.42 -21.86
CA LEU A 189 14.85 -4.47 -22.74
C LEU A 189 13.36 -4.24 -23.04
N ASN A 190 12.89 -4.79 -24.16
CA ASN A 190 11.47 -4.78 -24.54
C ASN A 190 10.81 -3.39 -24.47
N GLN A 191 11.59 -2.32 -24.73
CA GLN A 191 11.14 -0.95 -24.58
C GLN A 191 10.09 -0.57 -25.64
N SER A 192 9.06 0.15 -25.21
CA SER A 192 7.96 0.60 -26.05
C SER A 192 7.40 1.91 -25.52
N PHE A 193 6.97 2.79 -26.42
CA PHE A 193 6.31 4.03 -26.07
C PHE A 193 5.12 4.29 -26.99
N THR A 194 4.00 4.69 -26.42
CA THR A 194 2.81 5.13 -27.16
C THR A 194 2.19 6.36 -26.51
N LEU A 195 1.56 7.22 -27.31
CA LEU A 195 0.83 8.38 -26.79
C LEU A 195 -0.57 8.02 -26.26
N VAL A 196 -1.14 6.92 -26.76
CA VAL A 196 -2.52 6.50 -26.47
C VAL A 196 -2.51 5.08 -25.92
N GLN A 197 -3.24 4.86 -24.83
CA GLN A 197 -3.30 3.55 -24.19
C GLN A 197 -3.93 2.52 -25.14
N GLY A 198 -3.26 1.38 -25.32
CA GLY A 198 -3.77 0.28 -26.14
C GLY A 198 -3.39 0.34 -27.61
N GLU A 199 -2.86 1.46 -28.10
CA GLU A 199 -2.26 1.56 -29.43
C GLU A 199 -0.89 0.84 -29.45
N PRO A 200 -0.47 0.29 -30.60
CA PRO A 200 0.86 -0.28 -30.73
C PRO A 200 1.93 0.78 -30.45
N GLY A 201 3.01 0.35 -29.79
CA GLY A 201 4.16 1.21 -29.54
C GLY A 201 4.80 1.67 -30.85
N ILE A 202 5.47 2.83 -30.81
CA ILE A 202 6.23 3.35 -31.94
C ILE A 202 7.29 2.30 -32.35
N PRO A 203 7.28 1.80 -33.60
CA PRO A 203 8.21 0.77 -34.04
C PRO A 203 9.67 1.21 -33.90
N GLY A 204 10.49 0.36 -33.29
CA GLY A 204 11.92 0.63 -33.09
C GLY A 204 12.21 1.78 -32.10
N TRP A 205 11.23 2.18 -31.29
CA TRP A 205 11.43 3.21 -30.29
C TRP A 205 12.54 2.84 -29.31
N LYS A 206 13.37 3.82 -28.97
CA LYS A 206 14.43 3.72 -27.97
C LYS A 206 14.41 4.91 -27.03
N LEU A 207 15.02 4.76 -25.85
CA LEU A 207 15.28 5.84 -24.90
C LEU A 207 15.83 7.09 -25.62
N PRO A 208 15.11 8.22 -25.63
CA PRO A 208 15.57 9.42 -26.32
C PRO A 208 16.62 10.18 -25.51
N SER A 209 17.70 10.65 -26.16
CA SER A 209 18.78 11.42 -25.50
C SER A 209 18.31 12.70 -24.81
N ARG A 210 17.17 13.27 -25.20
CA ARG A 210 16.60 14.43 -24.51
C ARG A 210 16.09 14.13 -23.10
N TRP A 211 15.78 12.87 -22.78
CA TRP A 211 15.34 12.45 -21.45
C TRP A 211 16.48 12.40 -20.44
N GLU A 212 17.73 12.44 -20.91
CA GLU A 212 18.93 12.55 -20.08
C GLU A 212 19.05 13.93 -19.39
N LYS A 213 18.41 14.95 -19.97
CA LYS A 213 18.41 16.32 -19.45
C LYS A 213 17.36 16.51 -18.37
N GLU A 214 17.58 17.51 -17.51
CA GLU A 214 16.58 17.96 -16.54
C GLU A 214 15.29 18.48 -17.21
N ASP A 215 14.19 18.45 -16.46
CA ASP A 215 12.89 18.94 -16.90
C ASP A 215 12.92 20.45 -17.16
N ASN A 216 13.09 20.82 -18.44
CA ASN A 216 13.08 22.20 -18.89
C ASN A 216 12.45 22.29 -20.29
N LYS A 217 12.54 23.45 -20.95
CA LYS A 217 11.98 23.62 -22.30
C LYS A 217 12.70 22.80 -23.38
N GLU A 218 13.91 22.34 -23.09
CA GLU A 218 14.84 21.72 -24.03
C GLU A 218 15.04 20.21 -23.78
N GLY A 219 14.40 19.65 -22.75
CA GLY A 219 14.67 18.29 -22.27
C GLY A 219 13.72 17.79 -21.19
N GLY A 220 14.00 16.58 -20.73
CA GLY A 220 13.22 15.91 -19.70
C GLY A 220 12.20 14.91 -20.23
N VAL A 221 11.68 14.11 -19.30
CA VAL A 221 10.71 13.04 -19.58
C VAL A 221 9.38 13.66 -20.02
N ASN A 222 8.71 13.00 -20.97
CA ASN A 222 7.39 13.45 -21.42
C ASN A 222 6.39 13.54 -20.25
N ARG A 223 5.45 14.47 -20.35
CA ARG A 223 4.35 14.63 -19.37
C ARG A 223 3.10 13.79 -19.70
N ALA A 224 3.16 13.00 -20.77
CA ALA A 224 2.07 12.16 -21.24
C ALA A 224 2.63 10.98 -22.05
N GLY A 225 1.79 9.97 -22.24
CA GLY A 225 2.12 8.72 -22.91
C GLY A 225 2.34 7.56 -21.96
N PHE A 226 2.47 6.37 -22.54
CA PHE A 226 2.61 5.09 -21.87
C PHE A 226 3.95 4.49 -22.27
N LEU A 227 4.79 4.21 -21.28
CA LEU A 227 6.11 3.62 -21.40
C LEU A 227 6.05 2.19 -20.88
N GLY A 228 6.48 1.23 -21.69
CA GLY A 228 6.72 -0.15 -21.27
C GLY A 228 8.21 -0.47 -21.42
N LEU A 229 8.83 -1.08 -20.42
CA LEU A 229 10.21 -1.56 -20.50
C LEU A 229 10.46 -2.67 -19.48
N GLU A 230 11.52 -3.44 -19.69
CA GLU A 230 12.08 -4.36 -18.72
C GLU A 230 13.50 -3.90 -18.37
N TYR A 231 13.73 -3.58 -17.10
CA TYR A 231 15.04 -3.11 -16.66
C TYR A 231 15.97 -4.31 -16.41
N TYR A 232 17.20 -4.24 -16.92
CA TYR A 232 18.15 -5.33 -16.89
C TYR A 232 19.58 -4.84 -16.63
N SER A 233 20.32 -5.58 -15.79
CA SER A 233 21.69 -5.24 -15.38
C SER A 233 22.63 -6.46 -15.34
N GLY A 234 22.25 -7.54 -16.02
CA GLY A 234 23.03 -8.79 -16.05
C GLY A 234 24.33 -8.66 -16.86
N GLN A 235 25.40 -9.30 -16.36
CA GLN A 235 26.73 -9.24 -16.97
C GLN A 235 26.82 -9.94 -18.34
N ASP A 236 25.88 -10.82 -18.65
CA ASP A 236 25.86 -11.61 -19.89
C ASP A 236 25.66 -10.78 -21.16
N GLN A 237 25.17 -9.54 -21.06
CA GLN A 237 25.00 -8.63 -22.21
C GLN A 237 25.87 -7.37 -22.12
N GLY A 238 26.96 -7.41 -21.34
CA GLY A 238 27.83 -6.26 -21.11
C GLY A 238 27.21 -5.19 -20.20
N CYS A 239 26.09 -5.51 -19.54
CA CYS A 239 25.50 -4.66 -18.52
C CYS A 239 26.15 -4.91 -17.15
N ALA A 240 26.17 -3.91 -16.27
CA ALA A 240 26.63 -4.13 -14.90
C ALA A 240 26.01 -3.12 -13.92
N PRO A 241 25.64 -3.54 -12.70
CA PRO A 241 25.11 -2.63 -11.71
C PRO A 241 26.20 -1.65 -11.22
N VAL A 242 25.88 -0.35 -11.20
CA VAL A 242 26.77 0.67 -10.63
C VAL A 242 26.28 1.03 -9.23
N LEU A 243 26.85 0.35 -8.23
CA LEU A 243 26.34 0.42 -6.84
C LEU A 243 26.37 1.83 -6.23
N SER A 244 27.36 2.66 -6.57
CA SER A 244 27.44 4.05 -6.10
C SER A 244 26.28 4.90 -6.64
N LEU A 245 25.95 4.73 -7.93
CA LEU A 245 24.80 5.38 -8.57
C LEU A 245 23.49 4.91 -7.92
N ARG A 246 23.26 3.60 -7.83
CA ARG A 246 22.06 3.02 -7.18
C ARG A 246 21.86 3.56 -5.76
N LYS A 247 22.93 3.60 -4.96
CA LYS A 247 22.89 4.20 -3.60
C LYS A 247 22.52 5.67 -3.61
N SER A 248 23.03 6.45 -4.57
CA SER A 248 22.70 7.88 -4.67
C SER A 248 21.22 8.11 -5.03
N LEU A 249 20.62 7.20 -5.81
CA LEU A 249 19.22 7.24 -6.22
C LEU A 249 18.25 6.83 -5.11
N MET A 250 18.72 6.17 -4.05
CA MET A 250 17.88 5.85 -2.88
C MET A 250 17.21 7.10 -2.29
N LYS A 251 17.83 8.28 -2.39
CA LYS A 251 17.24 9.54 -1.93
C LYS A 251 15.97 9.97 -2.69
N ARG A 252 15.69 9.36 -3.85
CA ARG A 252 14.54 9.67 -4.71
C ARG A 252 13.33 8.76 -4.44
N VAL A 253 13.46 7.75 -3.58
CA VAL A 253 12.41 6.78 -3.28
C VAL A 253 12.22 6.62 -1.78
N LEU A 254 11.06 6.12 -1.37
CA LEU A 254 10.76 5.88 0.04
C LEU A 254 11.71 4.83 0.66
N CYS A 255 12.12 3.81 -0.10
CA CYS A 255 13.04 2.78 0.37
C CYS A 255 14.39 3.33 0.90
N GLY A 256 14.80 4.52 0.47
CA GLY A 256 16.04 5.15 0.95
C GLY A 256 15.87 5.99 2.21
N THR A 257 14.63 6.21 2.65
CA THR A 257 14.35 7.00 3.86
C THR A 257 14.49 6.10 5.10
N ARG A 258 15.28 6.56 6.08
CA ARG A 258 15.29 5.94 7.41
C ARG A 258 14.00 6.36 8.11
N LEU A 259 12.96 5.53 8.02
CA LEU A 259 11.69 5.80 8.69
C LEU A 259 11.78 5.62 10.21
N TYR A 260 12.77 4.86 10.71
CA TYR A 260 12.95 4.59 12.13
C TYR A 260 14.41 4.78 12.54
N CYS A 261 14.66 5.81 13.35
CA CYS A 261 15.81 5.83 14.26
C CYS A 261 15.34 5.13 15.54
N LEU A 262 15.55 3.81 15.64
CA LEU A 262 15.46 3.10 16.91
C LEU A 262 16.78 3.25 17.67
#